data_AF-A0A8S0FE65-F1
#
_entry.id   AF-A0A8S0FE65-F1
#
_cell.length_a   1.000
_cell.length_b   1.000
_cell.length_c   1.000
_cell.angle_alpha   90.00
_cell.angle_beta   90.00
_cell.angle_gamma   90.00
#
_symmetry.space_group_name_H-M   'P 1'
#
loop_
_entity.id
_entity.type
_entity.pdbx_description
1 polymer ?
#
loop_
_entity_poly.entity_id
_entity_poly.type
_entity_poly.pdbx_seq_one_letter_code
_entity_poly.pdbx_strand_id
1 'polypeptide(L)'
;MPTVLVGKVADIVSNPYGVSWQNLVDSQRIMDITLNEFNTYPTAFICTNIQETDLAGHAEDVARYAERLQVVDRNLARLVEAMQPDDCLVVMADHGNDPTIGHSHHTREVVPVLVYQQGLVATQLGVRTTLSDVGATVCEFFRAPPPQNGRSFLSSLAAPVCRRHPMSFDPTGYTLAHEHLHIDLSGFKNNVDCRLDQYAFICQEMNDLMARGVRNVIEMTNRYMGRNAQFMLDVMRETGINVVGCTGYYQDAFFPEHVATRSVQELAQEMVDEIEQGIDGTDLKAGIIAEIGSSEGKITSLEEKVFIAAALAHNQTGRPISTHLYVVQHDGAGATGSVASPRS
;
A
#
# COMPACT_ATOMS: atom_id res chain seq x y z
N MET A 1 -15.84 12.51 -13.48
CA MET A 1 -16.37 12.35 -12.11
C MET A 1 -17.27 13.54 -11.80
N PRO A 2 -18.37 13.38 -11.04
CA PRO A 2 -19.15 14.49 -10.51
C PRO A 2 -18.27 15.43 -9.66
N THR A 3 -18.42 16.74 -9.89
CA THR A 3 -17.80 17.80 -9.08
C THR A 3 -18.90 18.64 -8.45
N VAL A 4 -18.94 18.69 -7.13
CA VAL A 4 -19.92 19.44 -6.35
C VAL A 4 -19.21 20.56 -5.60
N LEU A 5 -19.67 21.80 -5.79
CA LEU A 5 -19.21 22.97 -5.04
C LEU A 5 -20.33 23.46 -4.12
N VAL A 6 -20.04 23.71 -2.84
CA VAL A 6 -21.03 24.13 -1.84
C VAL A 6 -20.55 25.35 -1.07
N GLY A 7 -21.40 26.37 -0.93
CA GLY A 7 -21.04 27.62 -0.27
C GLY A 7 -20.14 28.50 -1.15
N LYS A 8 -19.31 29.34 -0.52
CA LYS A 8 -18.61 30.45 -1.19
C LYS A 8 -17.73 30.03 -2.38
N VAL A 9 -17.17 28.82 -2.36
CA VAL A 9 -16.37 28.28 -3.47
C VAL A 9 -17.18 28.14 -4.76
N ALA A 10 -18.49 27.86 -4.68
CA ALA A 10 -19.38 27.80 -5.83
C ALA A 10 -19.62 29.17 -6.49
N ASP A 11 -19.46 30.27 -5.75
CA ASP A 11 -19.57 31.64 -6.28
C ASP A 11 -18.26 32.11 -6.96
N ILE A 12 -17.12 31.51 -6.60
CA ILE A 12 -15.77 31.93 -7.02
C ILE A 12 -15.21 31.04 -8.14
N VAL A 13 -15.49 29.73 -8.12
CA VAL A 13 -14.90 28.75 -9.03
C VAL A 13 -15.92 28.31 -10.09
N SER A 14 -15.52 28.41 -11.36
CA SER A 14 -16.35 27.96 -12.49
C SER A 14 -16.41 26.42 -12.55
N ASN A 15 -17.62 25.87 -12.52
CA ASN A 15 -17.89 24.42 -12.55
C ASN A 15 -18.89 24.05 -13.67
N PRO A 16 -18.54 24.23 -14.96
CA PRO A 16 -19.48 24.09 -16.08
C PRO A 16 -19.94 22.65 -16.37
N TYR A 17 -19.39 21.66 -15.66
CA TYR A 17 -19.67 20.23 -15.85
C TYR A 17 -20.08 19.53 -14.54
N GLY A 18 -20.50 20.28 -13.52
CA GLY A 18 -20.84 19.78 -12.20
C GLY A 18 -21.98 20.55 -11.52
N VAL A 19 -22.15 20.34 -10.22
CA VAL A 19 -23.18 20.97 -9.38
C VAL A 19 -22.56 22.11 -8.57
N SER A 20 -23.23 23.25 -8.50
CA SER A 20 -22.76 24.43 -7.74
C SER A 20 -23.89 25.04 -6.90
N TRP A 21 -23.82 24.83 -5.59
CA TRP A 21 -24.75 25.36 -4.59
C TRP A 21 -24.32 26.77 -4.14
N GLN A 22 -24.59 27.74 -5.02
CA GLN A 22 -24.23 29.16 -4.89
C GLN A 22 -25.08 29.95 -3.89
N ASN A 23 -24.59 31.13 -3.49
CA ASN A 23 -25.27 32.10 -2.62
C ASN A 23 -25.68 31.54 -1.24
N LEU A 24 -24.95 30.55 -0.71
CA LEU A 24 -25.18 30.00 0.63
C LEU A 24 -24.25 30.65 1.66
N VAL A 25 -24.82 31.03 2.81
CA VAL A 25 -24.10 31.64 3.94
C VAL A 25 -24.18 30.77 5.20
N ASP A 26 -25.38 30.30 5.57
CA ASP A 26 -25.60 29.55 6.81
C ASP A 26 -24.80 28.23 6.85
N SER A 27 -23.97 28.09 7.89
CA SER A 27 -23.04 26.97 8.04
C SER A 27 -23.74 25.62 8.17
N GLN A 28 -24.88 25.55 8.86
CA GLN A 28 -25.61 24.30 9.07
C GLN A 28 -26.20 23.80 7.75
N ARG A 29 -26.90 24.67 7.02
CA ARG A 29 -27.46 24.37 5.69
C ARG A 29 -26.38 23.97 4.68
N ILE A 30 -25.21 24.60 4.71
CA ILE A 30 -24.07 24.21 3.87
C ILE A 30 -23.66 22.77 4.20
N MET A 31 -23.44 22.44 5.47
CA MET A 31 -23.02 21.09 5.88
C MET A 31 -24.09 20.02 5.61
N ASP A 32 -25.38 20.30 5.77
CA ASP A 32 -26.46 19.37 5.42
C ASP A 32 -26.54 19.10 3.91
N ILE A 33 -26.25 20.11 3.07
CA ILE A 33 -26.13 19.91 1.61
C ILE A 33 -24.89 19.07 1.30
N THR A 34 -23.74 19.36 1.90
CA THR A 34 -22.51 18.56 1.72
C THR A 34 -22.73 17.09 2.08
N LEU A 35 -23.41 16.80 3.19
CA LEU A 35 -23.74 15.43 3.59
C LEU A 35 -24.78 14.77 2.66
N ASN A 36 -25.77 15.53 2.16
CA ASN A 36 -26.74 15.00 1.19
C ASN A 36 -26.08 14.63 -0.15
N GLU A 37 -25.22 15.52 -0.68
CA GLU A 37 -24.47 15.29 -1.91
C GLU A 37 -23.51 14.10 -1.77
N PHE A 38 -22.83 13.98 -0.62
CA PHE A 38 -22.00 12.83 -0.27
C PHE A 38 -22.79 11.51 -0.34
N ASN A 39 -23.97 11.46 0.29
CA ASN A 39 -24.84 10.27 0.25
C ASN A 39 -25.55 10.05 -1.10
N THR A 40 -25.45 11.00 -2.06
CA THR A 40 -26.13 10.91 -3.36
C THR A 40 -25.27 10.27 -4.45
N TYR A 41 -23.94 10.42 -4.39
CA TYR A 41 -23.03 9.92 -5.42
C TYR A 41 -22.15 8.79 -4.90
N PRO A 42 -22.02 7.64 -5.61
CA PRO A 42 -21.08 6.58 -5.24
C PRO A 42 -19.61 6.96 -5.50
N THR A 43 -19.35 8.09 -6.19
CA THR A 43 -18.02 8.70 -6.34
C THR A 43 -18.20 10.16 -6.75
N ALA A 44 -17.63 11.10 -5.99
CA ALA A 44 -17.64 12.53 -6.32
C ALA A 44 -16.42 13.26 -5.73
N PHE A 45 -16.06 14.40 -6.30
CA PHE A 45 -15.28 15.41 -5.60
C PHE A 45 -16.24 16.48 -5.06
N ILE A 46 -16.23 16.68 -3.75
CA ILE A 46 -17.10 17.66 -3.07
C ILE A 46 -16.20 18.69 -2.39
N CYS A 47 -16.33 19.96 -2.77
CA CYS A 47 -15.61 21.07 -2.17
C CYS A 47 -16.60 22.01 -1.47
N THR A 48 -16.40 22.22 -0.17
CA THR A 48 -17.30 23.00 0.69
C THR A 48 -16.53 24.17 1.28
N ASN A 49 -17.10 25.38 1.28
CA ASN A 49 -16.55 26.52 2.01
C ASN A 49 -17.57 27.07 3.02
N ILE A 50 -17.13 27.23 4.27
CA ILE A 50 -17.88 27.82 5.38
C ILE A 50 -17.37 29.25 5.60
N GLN A 51 -18.11 30.25 5.09
CA GLN A 51 -17.69 31.66 5.17
C GLN A 51 -18.09 32.36 6.49
N GLU A 52 -18.86 31.75 7.38
CA GLU A 52 -19.30 32.45 8.62
C GLU A 52 -18.20 32.65 9.66
N THR A 53 -17.14 31.84 9.64
CA THR A 53 -15.95 32.08 10.48
C THR A 53 -15.22 33.34 10.02
N ASP A 54 -15.07 33.54 8.71
CA ASP A 54 -14.53 34.78 8.14
C ASP A 54 -15.42 36.00 8.44
N LEU A 55 -16.75 35.86 8.32
CA LEU A 55 -17.70 36.90 8.72
C LEU A 55 -17.70 37.20 10.23
N ALA A 56 -17.24 36.27 11.07
CA ALA A 56 -17.06 36.48 12.51
C ALA A 56 -15.71 37.16 12.83
N GLY A 57 -14.64 36.78 12.12
CA GLY A 57 -13.33 37.45 12.18
C GLY A 57 -13.42 38.92 11.76
N HIS A 58 -14.05 39.20 10.62
CA HIS A 58 -14.33 40.56 10.16
C HIS A 58 -15.17 41.42 11.13
N ALA A 59 -15.94 40.78 12.01
CA ALA A 59 -16.77 41.45 13.02
C ALA A 59 -16.11 41.51 14.41
N GLU A 60 -14.92 40.93 14.58
CA GLU A 60 -14.22 40.74 15.86
C GLU A 60 -15.10 40.03 16.92
N ASP A 61 -15.97 39.12 16.46
CA ASP A 61 -16.92 38.39 17.29
C ASP A 61 -16.41 36.98 17.61
N VAL A 62 -15.58 36.91 18.65
CA VAL A 62 -15.02 35.66 19.21
C VAL A 62 -16.11 34.64 19.55
N ALA A 63 -17.27 35.09 20.05
CA ALA A 63 -18.34 34.21 20.48
C ALA A 63 -19.03 33.53 19.29
N ARG A 64 -19.36 34.31 18.25
CA ARG A 64 -19.86 33.77 16.98
C ARG A 64 -18.81 32.89 16.31
N TYR A 65 -17.54 33.28 16.29
CA TYR A 65 -16.47 32.47 15.68
C TYR A 65 -16.43 31.07 16.31
N ALA A 66 -16.40 30.99 17.65
CA ALA A 66 -16.40 29.73 18.38
C ALA A 66 -17.68 28.91 18.15
N GLU A 67 -18.85 29.56 18.10
CA GLU A 67 -20.14 28.91 17.84
C GLU A 67 -20.21 28.31 16.43
N ARG A 68 -19.71 29.02 15.41
CA ARG A 68 -19.63 28.52 14.02
C ARG A 68 -18.66 27.35 13.89
N LEU A 69 -17.51 27.37 14.57
CA LEU A 69 -16.59 26.23 14.64
C LEU A 69 -17.28 24.98 15.24
N GLN A 70 -18.04 25.15 16.32
CA GLN A 70 -18.81 24.05 16.92
C GLN A 70 -19.95 23.53 16.02
N VAL A 71 -20.54 24.38 15.16
CA VAL A 71 -21.48 23.93 14.12
C VAL A 71 -20.77 23.05 13.10
N VAL A 72 -19.60 23.45 12.60
CA VAL A 72 -18.84 22.65 11.63
C VAL A 72 -18.38 21.31 12.23
N ASP A 73 -17.78 21.33 13.41
CA ASP A 73 -17.29 20.14 14.14
C ASP A 73 -18.35 19.02 14.26
N ARG A 74 -19.54 19.34 14.78
CA ARG A 74 -20.65 18.37 14.90
C ARG A 74 -21.11 17.77 13.57
N ASN A 75 -20.95 18.51 12.47
CA ASN A 75 -21.33 18.03 11.15
C ASN A 75 -20.19 17.28 10.43
N LEU A 76 -18.92 17.58 10.76
CA LEU A 76 -17.79 16.74 10.34
C LEU A 76 -17.86 15.36 10.99
N ALA A 77 -18.30 15.26 12.25
CA ALA A 77 -18.59 13.97 12.89
C ALA A 77 -19.62 13.15 12.11
N ARG A 78 -20.77 13.75 11.75
CA ARG A 78 -21.82 13.12 10.90
C ARG A 78 -21.31 12.66 9.53
N LEU A 79 -20.34 13.39 8.95
CA LEU A 79 -19.73 13.03 7.67
C LEU A 79 -18.76 11.85 7.84
N VAL A 80 -17.89 11.89 8.85
CA VAL A 80 -16.95 10.81 9.20
C VAL A 80 -17.68 9.50 9.55
N GLU A 81 -18.84 9.57 10.20
CA GLU A 81 -19.70 8.40 10.47
C GLU A 81 -20.28 7.74 9.20
N ALA A 82 -20.33 8.45 8.07
CA ALA A 82 -20.85 7.95 6.80
C ALA A 82 -19.75 7.45 5.82
N MET A 83 -18.48 7.83 6.06
CA MET A 83 -17.35 7.52 5.18
C MET A 83 -17.02 6.03 5.10
N GLN A 84 -16.62 5.60 3.91
CA GLN A 84 -16.11 4.25 3.60
C GLN A 84 -14.57 4.22 3.59
N PRO A 85 -13.92 3.03 3.53
CA PRO A 85 -12.46 2.91 3.51
C PRO A 85 -11.74 3.62 2.36
N ASP A 86 -12.42 3.87 1.25
CA ASP A 86 -11.91 4.54 0.06
C ASP A 86 -12.23 6.06 0.01
N ASP A 87 -13.01 6.59 0.95
CA ASP A 87 -13.25 8.04 1.07
C ASP A 87 -12.09 8.79 1.74
N CYS A 88 -11.85 10.02 1.30
CA CYS A 88 -10.84 10.91 1.87
C CYS A 88 -11.40 12.31 2.14
N LEU A 89 -11.30 12.76 3.40
CA LEU A 89 -11.73 14.07 3.87
C LEU A 89 -10.50 14.94 4.16
N VAL A 90 -10.42 16.11 3.53
CA VAL A 90 -9.41 17.14 3.81
C VAL A 90 -10.09 18.36 4.42
N VAL A 91 -9.62 18.80 5.58
CA VAL A 91 -10.07 20.03 6.26
C VAL A 91 -8.90 21.02 6.31
N MET A 92 -9.11 22.21 5.75
CA MET A 92 -8.12 23.28 5.70
C MET A 92 -8.78 24.67 5.72
N ALA A 93 -7.98 25.71 5.93
CA ALA A 93 -8.35 27.09 5.64
C ALA A 93 -7.48 27.66 4.50
N ASP A 94 -7.81 28.85 4.01
CA ASP A 94 -7.10 29.59 2.96
C ASP A 94 -6.32 30.81 3.50
N HIS A 95 -6.80 31.44 4.58
CA HIS A 95 -6.08 32.47 5.34
C HIS A 95 -6.49 32.48 6.83
N GLY A 96 -5.90 33.40 7.61
CA GLY A 96 -6.35 33.73 8.97
C GLY A 96 -7.35 34.90 8.97
N ASN A 97 -8.14 35.01 10.03
CA ASN A 97 -8.96 36.19 10.33
C ASN A 97 -9.22 36.24 11.85
N ASP A 98 -8.19 36.60 12.62
CA ASP A 98 -8.21 36.62 14.09
C ASP A 98 -9.25 37.62 14.64
N PRO A 99 -10.31 37.16 15.36
CA PRO A 99 -11.36 38.02 15.90
C PRO A 99 -10.92 38.86 17.13
N THR A 100 -9.63 38.93 17.45
CA THR A 100 -9.08 39.71 18.59
C THR A 100 -7.99 40.71 18.20
N ILE A 101 -7.68 40.83 16.91
CA ILE A 101 -6.49 41.53 16.39
C ILE A 101 -6.56 43.07 16.46
N GLY A 102 -7.77 43.64 16.60
CA GLY A 102 -8.04 45.09 16.59
C GLY A 102 -8.31 45.68 15.20
N HIS A 103 -8.65 44.85 14.21
CA HIS A 103 -9.03 45.29 12.86
C HIS A 103 -9.84 44.25 12.07
N SER A 104 -10.71 44.71 11.16
CA SER A 104 -11.51 43.84 10.27
C SER A 104 -10.76 43.34 9.02
N HIS A 105 -9.43 43.20 9.07
CA HIS A 105 -8.60 42.74 7.95
C HIS A 105 -8.05 41.32 8.19
N HIS A 106 -7.93 40.52 7.12
CA HIS A 106 -7.38 39.16 7.16
C HIS A 106 -5.95 39.12 7.70
N THR A 107 -5.65 38.10 8.50
CA THR A 107 -4.35 37.86 9.11
C THR A 107 -3.52 36.85 8.31
N ARG A 108 -2.20 37.08 8.23
CA ARG A 108 -1.27 36.26 7.42
C ARG A 108 -0.72 35.09 8.24
N GLU A 109 -1.56 34.10 8.46
CA GLU A 109 -1.27 32.94 9.32
C GLU A 109 -0.90 31.67 8.53
N VAL A 110 -0.43 30.65 9.27
CA VAL A 110 -0.26 29.29 8.76
C VAL A 110 -1.57 28.54 9.00
N VAL A 111 -2.22 28.13 7.91
CA VAL A 111 -3.49 27.39 7.96
C VAL A 111 -3.28 25.92 8.35
N PRO A 112 -4.24 25.28 9.05
CA PRO A 112 -4.21 23.84 9.27
C PRO A 112 -4.45 23.08 7.96
N VAL A 113 -3.90 21.87 7.87
CA VAL A 113 -4.31 20.84 6.92
C VAL A 113 -4.46 19.55 7.71
N LEU A 114 -5.70 19.11 7.90
CA LEU A 114 -6.05 17.83 8.51
C LEU A 114 -6.58 16.91 7.42
N VAL A 115 -6.24 15.63 7.49
CA VAL A 115 -6.71 14.62 6.54
C VAL A 115 -7.20 13.40 7.30
N TYR A 116 -8.36 12.88 6.89
CA TYR A 116 -8.99 11.70 7.45
C TYR A 116 -9.39 10.72 6.34
N GLN A 117 -9.12 9.44 6.58
CA GLN A 117 -9.59 8.29 5.82
C GLN A 117 -9.73 7.12 6.81
N GLN A 118 -10.73 6.26 6.63
CA GLN A 118 -10.93 5.14 7.55
C GLN A 118 -9.77 4.13 7.43
N GLY A 119 -9.08 3.85 8.53
CA GLY A 119 -7.88 3.00 8.55
C GLY A 119 -6.55 3.72 8.26
N LEU A 120 -6.56 5.05 8.09
CA LEU A 120 -5.36 5.87 8.01
C LEU A 120 -4.50 5.71 9.27
N VAL A 121 -3.21 5.42 9.12
CA VAL A 121 -2.25 5.47 10.25
C VAL A 121 -1.86 6.93 10.47
N ALA A 122 -2.01 7.40 11.71
CA ALA A 122 -1.71 8.79 12.07
C ALA A 122 -0.24 9.16 11.72
N THR A 123 -0.10 10.21 10.92
CA THR A 123 1.15 10.59 10.26
C THR A 123 1.30 12.12 10.24
N GLN A 124 2.53 12.63 10.22
CA GLN A 124 2.80 14.07 10.24
C GLN A 124 3.19 14.58 8.85
N LEU A 125 2.28 15.28 8.17
CA LEU A 125 2.46 15.80 6.80
C LEU A 125 3.54 16.90 6.66
N GLY A 126 4.10 17.36 7.79
CA GLY A 126 5.03 18.47 7.89
C GLY A 126 4.39 19.83 7.60
N VAL A 127 5.20 20.89 7.58
CA VAL A 127 4.78 22.20 7.08
C VAL A 127 4.80 22.17 5.55
N ARG A 128 3.64 22.42 4.93
CA ARG A 128 3.51 22.47 3.45
C ARG A 128 3.97 23.82 2.92
N THR A 129 4.60 23.85 1.74
CA THR A 129 5.16 25.09 1.17
C THR A 129 4.15 25.92 0.38
N THR A 130 3.01 25.34 0.00
CA THR A 130 1.90 26.02 -0.68
C THR A 130 0.58 25.29 -0.46
N LEU A 131 -0.54 26.03 -0.47
CA LEU A 131 -1.90 25.46 -0.49
C LEU A 131 -2.12 24.55 -1.72
N SER A 132 -1.36 24.79 -2.80
CA SER A 132 -1.41 24.01 -4.04
C SER A 132 -1.05 22.52 -3.82
N ASP A 133 -0.36 22.18 -2.72
CA ASP A 133 -0.07 20.78 -2.35
C ASP A 133 -1.36 19.97 -2.13
N VAL A 134 -2.42 20.60 -1.62
CA VAL A 134 -3.73 19.94 -1.47
C VAL A 134 -4.36 19.70 -2.83
N GLY A 135 -4.32 20.68 -3.74
CA GLY A 135 -4.80 20.53 -5.12
C GLY A 135 -4.04 19.44 -5.89
N ALA A 136 -2.71 19.35 -5.72
CA ALA A 136 -1.90 18.29 -6.29
C ALA A 136 -2.26 16.90 -5.73
N THR A 137 -2.53 16.82 -4.42
CA THR A 137 -2.98 15.58 -3.75
C THR A 137 -4.36 15.13 -4.24
N VAL A 138 -5.31 16.06 -4.40
CA VAL A 138 -6.64 15.79 -4.96
C VAL A 138 -6.55 15.30 -6.42
N CYS A 139 -5.69 15.93 -7.24
CA CYS A 139 -5.45 15.44 -8.61
C CYS A 139 -4.87 14.02 -8.64
N GLU A 140 -3.88 13.70 -7.79
CA GLU A 140 -3.32 12.34 -7.73
C GLU A 140 -4.36 11.32 -7.28
N PHE A 141 -5.12 11.62 -6.22
CA PHE A 141 -6.15 10.75 -5.66
C PHE A 141 -7.21 10.35 -6.69
N PHE A 142 -7.71 11.32 -7.46
CA PHE A 142 -8.68 11.08 -8.54
C PHE A 142 -8.04 10.77 -9.92
N ARG A 143 -6.72 10.57 -9.98
CA ARG A 143 -5.93 10.29 -11.20
C ARG A 143 -6.14 11.32 -12.33
N ALA A 144 -6.39 12.57 -11.96
CA ALA A 144 -6.50 13.70 -12.86
C ALA A 144 -5.11 14.27 -13.21
N PRO A 145 -4.97 15.05 -14.31
CA PRO A 145 -3.73 15.75 -14.63
C PRO A 145 -3.27 16.66 -13.47
N PRO A 146 -1.97 16.72 -13.15
CA PRO A 146 -1.47 17.53 -12.05
C PRO A 146 -1.60 19.04 -12.34
N PRO A 147 -1.80 19.88 -11.32
CA PRO A 147 -1.75 21.34 -11.45
C PRO A 147 -0.33 21.83 -11.76
N GLN A 148 -0.20 23.07 -12.23
CA GLN A 148 1.09 23.70 -12.56
C GLN A 148 1.96 24.00 -11.33
N ASN A 149 1.44 23.85 -10.11
CA ASN A 149 2.13 24.14 -8.86
C ASN A 149 1.59 23.25 -7.72
N GLY A 150 2.41 23.04 -6.68
CA GLY A 150 2.13 22.14 -5.58
C GLY A 150 2.83 20.80 -5.69
N ARG A 151 3.04 20.14 -4.55
CA ARG A 151 3.55 18.78 -4.44
C ARG A 151 2.56 17.94 -3.63
N SER A 152 2.05 16.88 -4.23
CA SER A 152 1.17 15.93 -3.56
C SER A 152 1.83 15.35 -2.30
N PHE A 153 1.00 15.00 -1.33
CA PHE A 153 1.36 14.22 -0.16
C PHE A 153 0.55 12.92 -0.03
N LEU A 154 -0.10 12.46 -1.10
CA LEU A 154 -0.89 11.23 -1.10
C LEU A 154 -0.07 10.00 -0.66
N SER A 155 1.16 9.90 -1.15
CA SER A 155 2.14 8.88 -0.74
C SER A 155 2.52 8.91 0.75
N SER A 156 2.25 10.01 1.45
CA SER A 156 2.43 10.15 2.91
C SER A 156 1.16 9.85 3.72
N LEU A 157 -0.01 9.82 3.07
CA LEU A 157 -1.30 9.46 3.69
C LEU A 157 -1.50 7.94 3.73
N ALA A 158 -1.00 7.23 2.72
CA ALA A 158 -1.02 5.78 2.72
C ALA A 158 -0.30 5.24 3.98
N ALA A 159 -1.03 4.47 4.80
CA ALA A 159 -0.48 3.79 5.98
C ALA A 159 0.80 3.03 5.59
N PRO A 160 1.85 3.02 6.44
CA PRO A 160 3.24 2.69 6.10
C PRO A 160 3.32 1.51 5.13
N VAL A 161 3.75 1.82 3.90
CA VAL A 161 3.19 1.18 2.71
C VAL A 161 3.75 -0.21 2.48
N CYS A 162 3.13 -1.18 3.16
CA CYS A 162 2.79 -2.43 2.53
C CYS A 162 2.04 -2.12 1.23
N ARG A 163 2.76 -2.18 0.10
CA ARG A 163 2.32 -1.89 -1.27
C ARG A 163 1.39 -2.98 -1.75
N ARG A 164 0.25 -3.09 -1.06
CA ARG A 164 -0.83 -4.02 -1.37
C ARG A 164 -1.56 -3.56 -2.64
N HIS A 165 -0.88 -3.71 -3.77
CA HIS A 165 -1.43 -4.61 -4.77
C HIS A 165 -1.83 -5.87 -4.00
N PRO A 166 -3.14 -6.17 -3.84
CA PRO A 166 -3.55 -7.35 -3.10
C PRO A 166 -2.85 -8.53 -3.75
N MET A 167 -2.12 -9.32 -2.95
CA MET A 167 -1.86 -10.70 -3.38
C MET A 167 -3.24 -11.29 -3.59
N SER A 168 -3.49 -11.85 -4.77
CA SER A 168 -4.74 -12.48 -5.17
C SER A 168 -4.96 -13.81 -4.45
N PHE A 169 -4.64 -13.86 -3.15
CA PHE A 169 -5.04 -14.93 -2.26
C PHE A 169 -6.55 -15.07 -2.34
N ASP A 170 -7.00 -16.16 -2.94
CA ASP A 170 -8.39 -16.57 -2.88
C ASP A 170 -8.70 -16.93 -1.41
N PRO A 171 -9.60 -16.19 -0.72
CA PRO A 171 -9.90 -16.41 0.68
C PRO A 171 -10.88 -17.59 0.89
N THR A 172 -11.34 -18.25 -0.17
CA THR A 172 -12.32 -19.35 -0.10
C THR A 172 -11.71 -20.72 0.21
N GLY A 173 -10.37 -20.81 0.30
CA GLY A 173 -9.68 -22.08 0.57
C GLY A 173 -8.30 -21.92 1.21
N TYR A 174 -7.60 -23.06 1.34
CA TYR A 174 -6.33 -23.14 2.04
C TYR A 174 -5.16 -22.57 1.22
N THR A 175 -4.11 -22.16 1.94
CA THR A 175 -2.83 -21.72 1.39
C THR A 175 -1.73 -22.67 1.83
N LEU A 176 -1.02 -23.29 0.89
CA LEU A 176 0.25 -23.93 1.17
C LEU A 176 1.32 -22.84 1.28
N ALA A 177 1.95 -22.75 2.46
CA ALA A 177 2.66 -21.54 2.89
C ALA A 177 4.16 -21.52 2.58
N HIS A 178 4.73 -22.63 2.11
CA HIS A 178 6.12 -22.77 1.68
C HIS A 178 6.25 -24.01 0.79
N GLU A 179 6.28 -23.83 -0.52
CA GLU A 179 6.45 -24.92 -1.49
C GLU A 179 7.47 -24.54 -2.58
N HIS A 180 7.94 -25.53 -3.34
CA HIS A 180 8.71 -25.32 -4.57
C HIS A 180 7.98 -25.98 -5.74
N LEU A 181 7.78 -25.26 -6.84
CA LEU A 181 7.11 -25.75 -8.05
C LEU A 181 8.09 -25.88 -9.22
N HIS A 182 9.16 -25.09 -9.26
CA HIS A 182 10.24 -25.27 -10.24
C HIS A 182 11.58 -24.83 -9.65
N ILE A 183 12.43 -25.82 -9.34
CA ILE A 183 13.72 -25.64 -8.65
C ILE A 183 14.78 -26.53 -9.31
N ASP A 184 15.97 -25.98 -9.56
CA ASP A 184 17.12 -26.73 -10.10
C ASP A 184 18.39 -26.42 -9.29
N LEU A 185 18.68 -27.30 -8.33
CA LEU A 185 19.95 -27.31 -7.60
C LEU A 185 20.90 -28.40 -8.15
N SER A 186 20.57 -29.05 -9.28
CA SER A 186 21.27 -30.25 -9.74
C SER A 186 22.72 -29.99 -10.15
N GLY A 187 23.00 -28.84 -10.77
CA GLY A 187 24.36 -28.41 -11.10
C GLY A 187 25.20 -28.09 -9.85
N PHE A 188 24.59 -27.54 -8.81
CA PHE A 188 25.29 -27.23 -7.55
C PHE A 188 25.53 -28.48 -6.70
N LYS A 189 24.52 -29.34 -6.54
CA LYS A 189 24.59 -30.57 -5.75
C LYS A 189 25.20 -31.77 -6.51
N ASN A 190 25.53 -31.60 -7.79
CA ASN A 190 25.96 -32.64 -8.72
C ASN A 190 25.07 -33.89 -8.70
N ASN A 191 23.74 -33.68 -8.63
CA ASN A 191 22.74 -34.74 -8.56
C ASN A 191 21.45 -34.33 -9.30
N VAL A 192 21.01 -35.12 -10.29
CA VAL A 192 19.79 -34.84 -11.07
C VAL A 192 18.52 -34.92 -10.22
N ASP A 193 18.49 -35.73 -9.14
CA ASP A 193 17.36 -35.80 -8.20
C ASP A 193 17.08 -34.46 -7.48
N CYS A 194 17.98 -33.48 -7.60
CA CYS A 194 17.83 -32.14 -7.05
C CYS A 194 17.25 -31.13 -8.06
N ARG A 195 16.54 -31.62 -9.10
CA ARG A 195 15.78 -30.81 -10.06
C ARG A 195 14.31 -31.23 -10.13
N LEU A 196 13.42 -30.28 -9.88
CA LEU A 196 11.98 -30.38 -10.04
C LEU A 196 11.56 -29.52 -11.25
N ASP A 197 11.27 -30.18 -12.37
CA ASP A 197 10.86 -29.56 -13.65
C ASP A 197 9.62 -30.24 -14.28
N GLN A 198 9.00 -31.17 -13.57
CA GLN A 198 8.06 -32.15 -14.14
C GLN A 198 6.62 -31.62 -14.25
N TYR A 199 6.43 -30.60 -15.09
CA TYR A 199 5.18 -29.84 -15.33
C TYR A 199 3.88 -30.66 -15.25
N ALA A 200 3.81 -31.81 -15.92
CA ALA A 200 2.60 -32.63 -15.99
C ALA A 200 2.18 -33.21 -14.62
N PHE A 201 3.14 -33.66 -13.80
CA PHE A 201 2.84 -34.16 -12.45
C PHE A 201 2.49 -33.02 -11.50
N ILE A 202 3.16 -31.87 -11.61
CA ILE A 202 2.84 -30.67 -10.83
C ILE A 202 1.43 -30.17 -11.16
N CYS A 203 1.04 -30.12 -12.43
CA CYS A 203 -0.33 -29.77 -12.81
C CYS A 203 -1.37 -30.78 -12.31
N GLN A 204 -1.04 -32.07 -12.27
CA GLN A 204 -1.91 -33.08 -11.66
C GLN A 204 -2.05 -32.84 -10.14
N GLU A 205 -0.95 -32.62 -9.43
CA GLU A 205 -0.96 -32.39 -7.98
C GLU A 205 -1.70 -31.09 -7.60
N MET A 206 -1.50 -30.00 -8.34
CA MET A 206 -2.25 -28.75 -8.11
C MET A 206 -3.76 -28.95 -8.31
N ASN A 207 -4.18 -29.78 -9.28
CA ASN A 207 -5.60 -30.14 -9.45
C ASN A 207 -6.12 -30.99 -8.28
N ASP A 208 -5.35 -31.96 -7.79
CA ASP A 208 -5.71 -32.76 -6.61
C ASP A 208 -5.77 -31.92 -5.32
N LEU A 209 -4.93 -30.88 -5.19
CA LEU A 209 -4.97 -29.90 -4.11
C LEU A 209 -6.18 -28.96 -4.23
N MET A 210 -6.51 -28.50 -5.44
CA MET A 210 -7.72 -27.72 -5.73
C MET A 210 -9.00 -28.49 -5.38
N ALA A 211 -9.05 -29.79 -5.67
CA ALA A 211 -10.14 -30.68 -5.29
C ALA A 211 -10.28 -30.87 -3.76
N ARG A 212 -9.17 -30.67 -3.00
CA ARG A 212 -9.13 -30.71 -1.53
C ARG A 212 -9.36 -29.35 -0.86
N GLY A 213 -9.67 -28.31 -1.65
CA GLY A 213 -9.96 -26.97 -1.14
C GLY A 213 -8.73 -26.09 -0.88
N VAL A 214 -7.53 -26.49 -1.34
CA VAL A 214 -6.42 -25.53 -1.50
C VAL A 214 -6.78 -24.57 -2.63
N ARG A 215 -6.39 -23.30 -2.51
CA ARG A 215 -6.50 -22.30 -3.58
C ARG A 215 -5.20 -21.58 -3.87
N ASN A 216 -4.30 -21.53 -2.90
CA ASN A 216 -3.09 -20.74 -2.97
C ASN A 216 -1.85 -21.59 -2.66
N VAL A 217 -0.77 -21.34 -3.39
CA VAL A 217 0.56 -21.91 -3.12
C VAL A 217 1.58 -20.78 -3.10
N ILE A 218 2.39 -20.67 -2.05
CA ILE A 218 3.50 -19.72 -1.99
C ILE A 218 4.77 -20.44 -2.47
N GLU A 219 5.29 -20.03 -3.62
CA GLU A 219 6.48 -20.60 -4.25
C GLU A 219 7.72 -19.86 -3.73
N MET A 220 8.64 -20.62 -3.13
CA MET A 220 9.78 -20.11 -2.36
C MET A 220 11.13 -20.21 -3.07
N THR A 221 11.15 -20.64 -4.34
CA THR A 221 12.40 -20.84 -5.07
C THR A 221 13.03 -19.49 -5.42
N ASN A 222 14.07 -19.08 -4.67
CA ASN A 222 14.79 -17.84 -4.93
C ASN A 222 15.31 -17.75 -6.38
N ARG A 223 15.61 -16.52 -6.82
CA ARG A 223 16.49 -16.31 -7.97
C ARG A 223 17.81 -17.09 -7.74
N TYR A 224 18.35 -17.68 -8.80
CA TYR A 224 19.54 -18.58 -8.78
C TYR A 224 19.35 -19.97 -8.14
N MET A 225 18.19 -20.29 -7.56
CA MET A 225 17.81 -21.68 -7.23
C MET A 225 17.11 -22.42 -8.39
N GLY A 226 17.05 -21.82 -9.59
CA GLY A 226 16.35 -22.40 -10.75
C GLY A 226 14.86 -22.04 -10.85
N ARG A 227 14.41 -20.97 -10.18
CA ARG A 227 13.07 -20.38 -10.33
C ARG A 227 12.68 -20.18 -11.81
N ASN A 228 11.40 -20.38 -12.13
CA ASN A 228 10.87 -20.19 -13.49
C ASN A 228 9.49 -19.53 -13.47
N ALA A 229 9.42 -18.22 -13.78
CA ALA A 229 8.18 -17.44 -13.72
C ALA A 229 7.15 -17.83 -14.80
N GLN A 230 7.59 -18.17 -16.01
CA GLN A 230 6.68 -18.61 -17.07
C GLN A 230 6.03 -19.94 -16.72
N PHE A 231 6.79 -20.87 -16.14
CA PHE A 231 6.25 -22.15 -15.65
C PHE A 231 5.17 -21.95 -14.58
N MET A 232 5.38 -21.04 -13.63
CA MET A 232 4.35 -20.69 -12.64
C MET A 232 3.07 -20.13 -13.29
N LEU A 233 3.20 -19.19 -14.24
CA LEU A 233 2.06 -18.64 -15.00
C LEU A 233 1.33 -19.71 -15.83
N ASP A 234 2.05 -20.71 -16.35
CA ASP A 234 1.48 -21.82 -17.10
C ASP A 234 0.71 -22.78 -16.18
N VAL A 235 1.25 -23.13 -15.01
CA VAL A 235 0.56 -23.94 -13.98
C VAL A 235 -0.71 -23.23 -13.48
N MET A 236 -0.66 -21.92 -13.21
CA MET A 236 -1.84 -21.13 -12.81
C MET A 236 -2.94 -21.20 -13.88
N ARG A 237 -2.57 -21.08 -15.17
CA ARG A 237 -3.51 -21.09 -16.30
C ARG A 237 -4.13 -22.45 -16.55
N GLU A 238 -3.37 -23.53 -16.38
CA GLU A 238 -3.83 -24.91 -16.61
C GLU A 238 -4.74 -25.43 -15.48
N THR A 239 -4.47 -25.03 -14.23
CA THR A 239 -5.07 -25.64 -13.03
C THR A 239 -6.02 -24.72 -12.28
N GLY A 240 -5.98 -23.41 -12.54
CA GLY A 240 -6.75 -22.40 -11.82
C GLY A 240 -6.28 -22.12 -10.39
N ILE A 241 -5.17 -22.72 -9.93
CA ILE A 241 -4.59 -22.42 -8.62
C ILE A 241 -3.87 -21.08 -8.64
N ASN A 242 -3.91 -20.33 -7.54
CA ASN A 242 -3.18 -19.07 -7.39
C ASN A 242 -1.76 -19.34 -6.87
N VAL A 243 -0.74 -19.14 -7.71
CA VAL A 243 0.67 -19.25 -7.31
C VAL A 243 1.22 -17.87 -6.95
N VAL A 244 1.78 -17.75 -5.75
CA VAL A 244 2.39 -16.53 -5.22
C VAL A 244 3.89 -16.72 -5.19
N GLY A 245 4.59 -16.30 -6.25
CA GLY A 245 6.05 -16.41 -6.35
C GLY A 245 6.81 -15.47 -5.42
N CYS A 246 8.06 -15.81 -5.13
CA CYS A 246 8.96 -15.02 -4.29
C CYS A 246 9.99 -14.18 -5.06
N THR A 247 10.56 -13.22 -4.35
CA THR A 247 11.83 -12.57 -4.67
C THR A 247 12.81 -12.75 -3.51
N GLY A 248 14.10 -12.88 -3.79
CA GLY A 248 15.10 -13.04 -2.74
C GLY A 248 16.42 -13.64 -3.20
N TYR A 249 17.27 -13.89 -2.21
CA TYR A 249 18.51 -14.65 -2.30
C TYR A 249 18.56 -15.64 -1.14
N TYR A 250 19.10 -16.84 -1.40
CA TYR A 250 19.11 -17.97 -0.47
C TYR A 250 20.25 -17.87 0.59
N GLN A 251 21.00 -18.95 0.85
CA GLN A 251 22.22 -18.94 1.67
C GLN A 251 23.48 -18.68 0.82
N ASP A 252 24.58 -18.26 1.45
CA ASP A 252 25.80 -17.73 0.82
C ASP A 252 26.33 -18.59 -0.35
N ALA A 253 26.29 -19.91 -0.18
CA ALA A 253 26.79 -20.88 -1.16
C ALA A 253 26.06 -20.84 -2.53
N PHE A 254 24.90 -20.20 -2.62
CA PHE A 254 24.10 -20.07 -3.85
C PHE A 254 24.09 -18.64 -4.42
N PHE A 255 24.85 -17.72 -3.81
CA PHE A 255 24.94 -16.34 -4.30
C PHE A 255 25.79 -16.24 -5.57
N PRO A 256 25.31 -15.58 -6.64
CA PRO A 256 26.16 -15.24 -7.78
C PRO A 256 27.15 -14.14 -7.41
N GLU A 257 28.25 -14.05 -8.16
CA GLU A 257 29.38 -13.15 -7.88
C GLU A 257 29.00 -11.68 -7.63
N HIS A 258 27.94 -11.18 -8.29
CA HIS A 258 27.49 -9.80 -8.12
C HIS A 258 26.91 -9.50 -6.73
N VAL A 259 26.46 -10.50 -5.97
CA VAL A 259 26.00 -10.29 -4.59
C VAL A 259 27.17 -9.86 -3.71
N ALA A 260 28.41 -10.26 -4.02
CA ALA A 260 29.58 -9.76 -3.31
C ALA A 260 29.80 -8.26 -3.56
N THR A 261 29.66 -7.81 -4.81
CA THR A 261 30.01 -6.44 -5.25
C THR A 261 28.91 -5.40 -5.10
N ARG A 262 27.63 -5.77 -5.20
CA ARG A 262 26.49 -4.84 -5.04
C ARG A 262 26.31 -4.36 -3.61
N SER A 263 25.80 -3.14 -3.46
CA SER A 263 25.36 -2.54 -2.20
C SER A 263 24.05 -3.17 -1.69
N VAL A 264 23.75 -2.92 -0.40
CA VAL A 264 22.46 -3.27 0.22
C VAL A 264 21.29 -2.66 -0.56
N GLN A 265 21.45 -1.41 -1.01
CA GLN A 265 20.41 -0.65 -1.70
C GLN A 265 20.12 -1.21 -3.11
N GLU A 266 21.14 -1.63 -3.85
CA GLU A 266 20.93 -2.27 -5.16
C GLU A 266 20.25 -3.63 -5.01
N LEU A 267 20.69 -4.46 -4.04
CA LEU A 267 20.06 -5.75 -3.76
C LEU A 267 18.60 -5.59 -3.28
N ALA A 268 18.30 -4.54 -2.51
CA ALA A 268 16.93 -4.21 -2.11
C ALA A 268 16.07 -3.75 -3.30
N GLN A 269 16.62 -2.91 -4.18
CA GLN A 269 15.88 -2.45 -5.37
C GLN A 269 15.59 -3.59 -6.34
N GLU A 270 16.48 -4.58 -6.49
CA GLU A 270 16.18 -5.79 -7.28
C GLU A 270 14.96 -6.57 -6.76
N MET A 271 14.78 -6.65 -5.43
CA MET A 271 13.59 -7.26 -4.83
C MET A 271 12.35 -6.39 -5.05
N VAL A 272 12.47 -5.07 -4.89
CA VAL A 272 11.39 -4.11 -5.19
C VAL A 272 10.93 -4.24 -6.65
N ASP A 273 11.86 -4.36 -7.60
CA ASP A 273 11.56 -4.44 -9.02
C ASP A 273 10.78 -5.73 -9.36
N GLU A 274 11.11 -6.87 -8.75
CA GLU A 274 10.32 -8.11 -8.90
C GLU A 274 8.93 -8.03 -8.25
N ILE A 275 8.76 -7.20 -7.22
CA ILE A 275 7.48 -6.96 -6.53
C ILE A 275 6.58 -5.98 -7.31
N GLU A 276 7.16 -4.94 -7.92
CA GLU A 276 6.42 -3.84 -8.54
C GLU A 276 6.29 -3.99 -10.07
N GLN A 277 7.34 -4.47 -10.74
CA GLN A 277 7.42 -4.52 -12.20
C GLN A 277 7.08 -5.93 -12.71
N GLY A 278 7.83 -6.94 -12.27
CA GLY A 278 7.64 -8.33 -12.67
C GLY A 278 8.89 -9.20 -12.52
N ILE A 279 8.71 -10.51 -12.43
CA ILE A 279 9.75 -11.51 -12.27
C ILE A 279 10.25 -11.96 -13.64
N ASP A 280 11.57 -11.97 -13.83
CA ASP A 280 12.28 -12.57 -14.98
C ASP A 280 11.76 -12.11 -16.37
N GLY A 281 11.20 -10.90 -16.45
CA GLY A 281 10.62 -10.31 -17.67
C GLY A 281 9.16 -10.68 -17.95
N THR A 282 8.47 -11.30 -17.01
CA THR A 282 7.05 -11.71 -17.11
C THR A 282 6.14 -10.81 -16.27
N ASP A 283 4.82 -10.90 -16.49
CA ASP A 283 3.80 -10.20 -15.69
C ASP A 283 3.62 -10.76 -14.26
N LEU A 284 4.25 -11.89 -13.91
CA LEU A 284 4.20 -12.47 -12.56
C LEU A 284 4.99 -11.59 -11.59
N LYS A 285 4.36 -11.14 -10.49
CA LYS A 285 5.00 -10.27 -9.49
C LYS A 285 5.23 -11.02 -8.18
N ALA A 286 6.34 -10.72 -7.50
CA ALA A 286 6.67 -11.33 -6.22
C ALA A 286 5.70 -10.89 -5.12
N GLY A 287 5.05 -11.86 -4.47
CA GLY A 287 4.18 -11.63 -3.32
C GLY A 287 4.91 -11.68 -1.96
N ILE A 288 6.09 -12.28 -1.93
CA ILE A 288 6.87 -12.52 -0.70
C ILE A 288 8.36 -12.29 -0.95
N ILE A 289 9.08 -11.84 0.07
CA ILE A 289 10.55 -11.73 0.08
C ILE A 289 11.09 -12.99 0.75
N ALA A 290 11.45 -14.01 -0.04
CA ALA A 290 11.74 -15.35 0.46
C ALA A 290 12.48 -16.27 -0.53
N GLU A 291 13.09 -17.38 -0.08
CA GLU A 291 13.46 -17.66 1.32
C GLU A 291 14.85 -17.07 1.64
N ILE A 292 14.89 -16.04 2.49
CA ILE A 292 16.13 -15.33 2.82
C ILE A 292 17.00 -16.20 3.73
N GLY A 293 18.16 -16.63 3.25
CA GLY A 293 18.91 -17.73 3.85
C GLY A 293 20.00 -17.34 4.84
N SER A 294 20.13 -18.19 5.86
CA SER A 294 21.27 -18.23 6.78
C SER A 294 22.01 -19.56 6.64
N SER A 295 23.34 -19.52 6.73
CA SER A 295 24.21 -20.71 6.73
C SER A 295 24.08 -21.51 8.03
N GLU A 296 24.55 -22.76 8.01
CA GLU A 296 24.60 -23.57 9.23
C GLU A 296 25.54 -22.95 10.29
N GLY A 297 25.00 -22.71 11.49
CA GLY A 297 25.76 -22.23 12.65
C GLY A 297 26.27 -20.78 12.58
N LYS A 298 26.01 -20.04 11.50
CA LYS A 298 26.45 -18.64 11.31
C LYS A 298 25.54 -17.92 10.31
N ILE A 299 25.43 -16.60 10.44
CA ILE A 299 25.07 -15.71 9.32
C ILE A 299 26.40 -15.17 8.77
N THR A 300 26.65 -15.28 7.47
CA THR A 300 27.85 -14.69 6.85
C THR A 300 27.66 -13.19 6.60
N SER A 301 28.75 -12.46 6.33
CA SER A 301 28.65 -11.02 6.01
C SER A 301 27.96 -10.72 4.68
N LEU A 302 27.83 -11.71 3.78
CA LEU A 302 27.01 -11.58 2.58
C LEU A 302 25.55 -11.90 2.87
N GLU A 303 25.26 -12.90 3.71
CA GLU A 303 23.90 -13.20 4.18
C GLU A 303 23.34 -12.03 5.00
N GLU A 304 24.11 -11.45 5.94
CA GLU A 304 23.74 -10.25 6.69
C GLU A 304 23.39 -9.09 5.75
N LYS A 305 24.19 -8.89 4.70
CA LYS A 305 23.94 -7.86 3.67
C LYS A 305 22.61 -8.11 2.94
N VAL A 306 22.28 -9.37 2.63
CA VAL A 306 21.01 -9.78 2.03
C VAL A 306 19.84 -9.64 3.02
N PHE A 307 19.99 -9.98 4.30
CA PHE A 307 18.98 -9.78 5.34
C PHE A 307 18.62 -8.29 5.49
N ILE A 308 19.61 -7.40 5.48
CA ILE A 308 19.37 -5.95 5.53
C ILE A 308 18.68 -5.49 4.22
N ALA A 309 19.08 -6.01 3.05
CA ALA A 309 18.44 -5.69 1.79
C ALA A 309 16.96 -6.12 1.75
N ALA A 310 16.65 -7.33 2.24
CA ALA A 310 15.30 -7.84 2.42
C ALA A 310 14.48 -6.98 3.40
N ALA A 311 15.08 -6.51 4.49
CA ALA A 311 14.44 -5.59 5.42
C ALA A 311 14.15 -4.21 4.80
N LEU A 312 15.03 -3.69 3.93
CA LEU A 312 14.75 -2.46 3.16
C LEU A 312 13.63 -2.67 2.14
N ALA A 313 13.68 -3.76 1.36
CA ALA A 313 12.63 -4.11 0.41
C ALA A 313 11.27 -4.33 1.13
N HIS A 314 11.27 -4.92 2.32
CA HIS A 314 10.10 -4.99 3.19
C HIS A 314 9.65 -3.60 3.66
N ASN A 315 10.52 -2.73 4.15
CA ASN A 315 10.10 -1.38 4.56
C ASN A 315 9.57 -0.52 3.39
N GLN A 316 10.00 -0.80 2.15
CA GLN A 316 9.55 -0.12 0.95
C GLN A 316 8.27 -0.71 0.32
N THR A 317 8.00 -2.01 0.49
CA THR A 317 6.90 -2.74 -0.18
C THR A 317 5.93 -3.44 0.77
N GLY A 318 6.27 -3.58 2.04
CA GLY A 318 5.68 -4.43 3.08
C GLY A 318 5.34 -5.85 2.68
N ARG A 319 5.91 -6.40 1.60
CA ARG A 319 5.78 -7.83 1.28
C ARG A 319 6.38 -8.63 2.44
N PRO A 320 5.71 -9.66 2.96
CA PRO A 320 6.21 -10.42 4.10
C PRO A 320 7.59 -11.02 3.78
N ILE A 321 8.43 -11.19 4.81
CA ILE A 321 9.69 -11.91 4.69
C ILE A 321 9.47 -13.35 5.18
N SER A 322 9.99 -14.33 4.45
CA SER A 322 10.20 -15.70 4.95
C SER A 322 11.69 -16.06 4.83
N THR A 323 12.19 -16.85 5.79
CA THR A 323 13.63 -17.04 6.02
C THR A 323 14.00 -18.52 6.08
N HIS A 324 15.10 -18.91 5.44
CA HIS A 324 15.67 -20.24 5.63
C HIS A 324 16.57 -20.26 6.87
N LEU A 325 16.33 -21.22 7.76
CA LEU A 325 17.04 -21.39 9.02
C LEU A 325 17.51 -22.85 9.17
N TYR A 326 18.81 -23.04 9.38
CA TYR A 326 19.33 -24.32 9.86
C TYR A 326 18.91 -24.53 11.32
N VAL A 327 17.96 -25.43 11.55
CA VAL A 327 17.61 -25.91 12.89
C VAL A 327 18.67 -26.93 13.33
N VAL A 328 19.56 -26.51 14.22
CA VAL A 328 20.52 -27.42 14.86
C VAL A 328 19.75 -28.44 15.70
N GLN A 329 19.70 -29.69 15.23
CA GLN A 329 19.19 -30.80 16.04
C GLN A 329 20.20 -31.11 17.15
N HIS A 330 19.86 -30.72 18.38
CA HIS A 330 20.54 -31.27 19.56
C HIS A 330 20.10 -32.72 19.76
N ASP A 331 21.03 -33.67 19.60
CA ASP A 331 20.89 -35.09 19.95
C ASP A 331 20.69 -35.29 21.46
N GLY A 332 19.51 -34.89 21.96
CA GLY A 332 19.18 -34.84 23.39
C GLY A 332 17.73 -35.19 23.75
N ALA A 333 16.84 -35.32 22.76
CA ALA A 333 15.49 -35.86 22.96
C ALA A 333 14.97 -36.51 21.67
N GLY A 334 14.44 -37.74 21.76
CA GLY A 334 13.86 -38.44 20.62
C GLY A 334 12.49 -37.87 20.23
N ALA A 335 12.48 -36.88 19.32
CA ALA A 335 11.28 -36.37 18.68
C ALA A 335 11.35 -36.63 17.16
N THR A 336 10.59 -37.61 16.68
CA THR A 336 10.63 -38.08 15.28
C THR A 336 9.92 -37.12 14.32
N GLY A 337 10.62 -36.05 13.90
CA GLY A 337 10.21 -35.20 12.78
C GLY A 337 10.45 -35.90 11.44
N SER A 338 9.55 -36.81 11.05
CA SER A 338 9.70 -37.60 9.82
C SER A 338 9.31 -36.80 8.57
N VAL A 339 10.29 -36.12 7.96
CA VAL A 339 10.20 -35.77 6.53
C VAL A 339 10.37 -37.07 5.74
N ALA A 340 9.27 -37.57 5.17
CA ALA A 340 9.27 -38.85 4.47
C ALA A 340 9.97 -38.71 3.11
N SER A 341 11.15 -39.34 2.96
CA SER A 341 11.77 -39.54 1.64
C SER A 341 11.04 -40.65 0.88
N PRO A 342 10.48 -40.39 -0.31
CA PRO A 342 9.99 -41.45 -1.18
C PRO A 342 11.19 -42.16 -1.85
N ARG A 343 11.51 -43.37 -1.38
CA ARG A 343 12.45 -44.29 -2.03
C ARG A 343 11.91 -45.72 -2.05
N SER A 344 11.16 -46.05 -3.11
CA SER A 344 11.00 -47.41 -3.67
C SER A 344 10.44 -47.32 -5.08
#